data_AF-A0A2M8PMD2-F1
#
_entry.id   AF-A0A2M8PMD2-F1
#
_cell.length_a   1.000
_cell.length_b   1.000
_cell.length_c   1.000
_cell.angle_alpha   90.00
_cell.angle_beta   90.00
_cell.angle_gamma   90.00
#
_symmetry.space_group_name_H-M   'P 1'
#
loop_
_entity.id
_entity.type
_entity.pdbx_description
1 polymer ?
#
loop_
_entity_poly.entity_id
_entity_poly.type
_entity_poly.pdbx_seq_one_letter_code
_entity_poly.pdbx_strand_id
1 'polypeptide(L)' 'FIYSDPTVMQEKPQVAAFINYYLTYVNDEILEVGYFPASAEALNQARQNWLDAMGLGE' A
#
# COMPACT_ATOMS: atom_id res chain seq x y z
N PHE A 1 4.66 2.87 -8.26
CA PHE A 1 4.90 3.38 -6.89
C PHE A 1 3.76 4.30 -6.50
N ILE A 2 3.28 4.20 -5.26
CA ILE A 2 2.27 5.11 -4.69
C ILE A 2 2.96 5.96 -3.63
N TYR A 3 2.66 7.26 -3.61
CA TYR A 3 3.18 8.19 -2.63
C TYR A 3 2.02 8.89 -1.92
N SER A 4 2.12 9.02 -0.61
CA SER A 4 1.26 9.86 0.20
C SER A 4 2.04 10.38 1.41
N ASP A 5 1.72 11.60 1.83
CA ASP A 5 2.20 12.13 3.10
C ASP A 5 1.47 11.44 4.27
N PRO A 6 2.16 11.08 5.37
CA PRO A 6 1.53 10.48 6.54
C PRO A 6 0.42 11.34 7.16
N THR A 7 0.59 12.67 7.18
CA THR A 7 -0.44 13.59 7.70
C THR A 7 -1.71 13.52 6.87
N VAL A 8 -1.60 13.41 5.54
CA VAL A 8 -2.76 13.24 4.64
C VAL A 8 -3.45 11.90 4.89
N MET A 9 -2.71 10.82 5.13
CA MET A 9 -3.29 9.52 5.45
C MET A 9 -4.07 9.54 6.76
N GLN A 10 -3.60 10.30 7.75
CA GLN A 10 -4.25 10.47 9.06
C GLN A 10 -5.47 11.40 8.99
N GLU A 11 -5.34 12.55 8.30
CA GLU A 11 -6.43 13.51 8.12
C GLU A 11 -7.54 12.99 7.21
N LYS A 12 -7.19 12.11 6.27
CA LYS A 12 -8.10 11.54 5.27
C LYS A 12 -7.98 10.00 5.30
N PRO A 13 -8.66 9.32 6.24
CA PRO A 13 -8.53 7.87 6.39
C PRO A 13 -8.90 7.07 5.13
N GLN A 14 -9.71 7.64 4.23
CA GLN A 14 -10.00 7.06 2.91
C GLN A 14 -8.75 6.92 2.02
N VAL A 15 -7.74 7.78 2.18
CA VAL A 15 -6.46 7.67 1.47
C VAL A 15 -5.68 6.48 2.00
N ALA A 16 -5.56 6.35 3.33
CA ALA A 16 -4.93 5.20 3.96
C ALA A 16 -5.62 3.89 3.57
N ALA A 17 -6.96 3.88 3.56
CA ALA A 17 -7.76 2.72 3.18
C ALA A 17 -7.54 2.32 1.72
N PHE A 18 -7.50 3.28 0.79
CA PHE A 18 -7.21 2.99 -0.63
C PHE A 18 -5.81 2.41 -0.83
N ILE A 19 -4.80 2.98 -0.16
CA ILE A 19 -3.42 2.47 -0.26
C ILE A 19 -3.36 1.04 0.29
N ASN A 20 -3.97 0.78 1.46
CA ASN A 20 -4.02 -0.56 2.03
C ASN A 20 -4.72 -1.55 1.09
N TYR A 21 -5.89 -1.20 0.54
CA TYR A 21 -6.59 -2.00 -0.47
C TYR A 21 -5.68 -2.34 -1.66
N TYR A 22 -5.00 -1.35 -2.23
CA TYR A 22 -4.06 -1.58 -3.33
C TYR A 22 -2.96 -2.57 -2.95
N LEU A 23 -2.32 -2.41 -1.78
CA LEU A 23 -1.27 -3.31 -1.30
C LEU A 23 -1.76 -4.72 -0.98
N THR A 24 -3.06 -4.90 -0.73
CA THR A 24 -3.69 -6.19 -0.52
C THR A 24 -3.97 -6.90 -1.84
N TYR A 25 -4.54 -6.21 -2.82
CA TYR A 25 -5.13 -6.87 -4.01
C TYR A 25 -4.35 -6.69 -5.32
N VAL A 26 -3.33 -5.82 -5.38
CA VAL A 26 -2.66 -5.50 -6.65
C VAL A 26 -2.16 -6.74 -7.41
N ASN A 27 -1.63 -7.75 -6.72
CA ASN A 27 -1.10 -8.93 -7.39
C ASN A 27 -2.19 -9.87 -7.94
N ASP A 28 -3.41 -9.81 -7.42
CA ASP A 28 -4.54 -10.58 -7.94
C ASP A 28 -5.06 -9.93 -9.24
N GLU A 29 -5.21 -8.61 -9.24
CA GLU A 29 -5.76 -7.84 -10.35
C GLU A 29 -4.78 -7.68 -11.53
N ILE A 30 -3.47 -7.56 -11.25
CA ILE A 30 -2.47 -7.20 -12.27
C ILE A 30 -2.18 -8.32 -13.28
N LEU A 31 -2.50 -9.57 -12.92
CA LEU A 31 -2.34 -10.72 -13.79
C LEU A 31 -3.37 -10.74 -14.92
N GLU A 32 -4.59 -10.25 -14.66
CA GLU A 32 -5.66 -10.21 -15.67
C GLU A 32 -5.34 -9.26 -16.83
N VAL A 33 -4.49 -8.26 -16.58
CA VAL A 33 -4.05 -7.26 -17.57
C VAL A 33 -2.65 -7.57 -18.13
N GLY A 34 -2.07 -8.73 -17.82
CA GLY A 34 -0.84 -9.23 -18.44
C GLY A 34 0.47 -8.61 -17.93
N TYR A 35 0.46 -7.97 -16.77
CA TYR A 35 1.66 -7.42 -16.14
C TYR A 35 2.24 -8.37 -15.09
N PHE A 36 3.52 -8.20 -14.78
CA PHE A 36 4.18 -8.99 -13.73
C PHE A 36 3.76 -8.51 -12.33
N PRO A 37 3.57 -9.45 -11.38
CA PRO A 37 3.26 -9.11 -10.01
C PRO A 37 4.43 -8.37 -9.34
N ALA A 38 4.10 -7.52 -8.37
CA ALA A 38 5.11 -6.92 -7.51
C ALA A 38 5.78 -7.99 -6.64
N SER A 39 7.09 -7.86 -6.41
CA SER A 39 7.82 -8.81 -5.56
C SER A 39 7.30 -8.78 -4.12
N ALA A 40 7.35 -9.93 -3.45
CA ALA A 40 6.93 -10.04 -2.06
C ALA A 40 7.73 -9.09 -1.13
N GLU A 41 9.03 -8.94 -1.40
CA GLU A 41 9.90 -8.01 -0.66
C GLU A 41 9.42 -6.56 -0.78
N ALA A 42 9.14 -6.08 -2.00
CA ALA A 42 8.67 -4.72 -2.22
C ALA A 42 7.29 -4.48 -1.60
N LEU A 43 6.38 -5.45 -1.69
CA LEU A 43 5.06 -5.34 -1.06
C LEU A 43 5.16 -5.34 0.47
N ASN A 44 6.01 -6.17 1.06
CA ASN A 44 6.21 -6.19 2.51
C ASN A 44 6.82 -4.88 3.01
N GLN A 45 7.83 -4.33 2.31
CA GLN A 45 8.37 -3.02 2.65
C GLN A 45 7.30 -1.92 2.53
N ALA A 46 6.48 -1.94 1.48
CA ALA A 46 5.42 -0.95 1.32
C ALA A 46 4.34 -1.05 2.42
N ARG A 47 4.00 -2.27 2.86
CA ARG A 47 3.10 -2.49 4.00
C ARG A 47 3.70 -1.99 5.30
N GLN A 48 5.00 -2.21 5.54
CA GLN A 48 5.67 -1.66 6.71
C GLN A 48 5.63 -0.13 6.71
N ASN A 49 5.98 0.50 5.59
CA ASN A 49 5.91 1.96 5.45
C ASN A 49 4.49 2.50 5.71
N TRP A 50 3.45 1.75 5.31
CA TRP A 50 2.07 2.10 5.59
C TRP A 50 1.73 2.00 7.08
N LEU A 51 2.18 0.93 7.77
CA LEU A 51 2.01 0.78 9.22
C LEU A 51 2.71 1.92 9.97
N ASP A 52 3.95 2.24 9.60
CA ASP A 52 4.72 3.33 10.19
C ASP A 52 4.02 4.69 10.01
N ALA A 53 3.51 4.97 8.80
CA ALA A 53 2.78 6.21 8.50
C ALA A 53 1.47 6.34 9.29
N MET A 54 0.84 5.21 9.64
CA MET A 54 -0.37 5.14 10.47
C MET A 54 -0.08 5.12 11.98
N GLY A 55 1.20 5.11 12.40
CA GLY A 55 1.58 4.98 13.81
C GLY A 55 1.29 3.59 14.40
N LEU A 56 1.27 2.56 13.55
CA LEU A 56 0.99 1.16 13.89
C LEU A 56 2.21 0.25 13.73
N GLY A 57 3.32 0.78 13.22
CA GLY A 57 4.62 0.10 13.20
C GLY A 57 5.27 0.13 14.58
N GLU A 58 5.98 -0.96 14.94
CA GLU A 58 6.76 -1.08 16.18
C GLU A 58 7.99 -0.15 16.20
#